data_AF-A0AAV1XCW2-F1
#
_entry.id   AF-A0AAV1XCW2-F1
#
_cell.length_a   1.000
_cell.length_b   1.000
_cell.length_c   1.000
_cell.angle_alpha   90.00
_cell.angle_beta   90.00
_cell.angle_gamma   90.00
#
_symmetry.space_group_name_H-M   'P 1'
#
loop_
_entity.id
_entity.type
_entity.pdbx_description
1 polymer ?
#
loop_
_entity_poly.entity_id
_entity_poly.type
_entity_poly.pdbx_seq_one_letter_code
_entity_poly.pdbx_strand_id
1 'polypeptide(L)'
;MKRFEETDECFILDFDPFESLEVTKLSLDDNNDDADLSVVAEKGPVACRDYPHSRHLCLKFPFSTTPHQSCCEMCFCYVCDLSAPCKYWTQPLAPHCNADSNNYREEQRNMQLQKRLTDASFTLDRGIHIR
;
A
#
# COMPACT_ATOMS: atom_id res chain seq x y z
N MET A 1 -32.22 8.62 30.76
CA MET A 1 -30.75 8.52 30.71
C MET A 1 -30.34 8.07 29.31
N LYS A 2 -29.84 8.97 28.47
CA LYS A 2 -29.00 8.64 27.30
C LYS A 2 -27.92 9.72 27.23
N ARG A 3 -26.68 9.33 27.55
CA ARG A 3 -25.46 10.15 27.70
C ARG A 3 -24.36 9.13 27.34
N PHE A 4 -23.53 9.25 26.31
CA PHE A 4 -22.93 10.38 25.61
C PHE A 4 -22.98 10.12 24.08
N GLU A 5 -23.25 11.16 23.28
CA GLU A 5 -22.93 11.17 21.85
C GLU A 5 -21.45 11.57 21.66
N GLU A 6 -20.79 10.90 20.73
CA GLU A 6 -19.40 10.98 20.33
C GLU A 6 -19.07 12.31 19.61
N THR A 7 -19.06 13.43 20.33
CA THR A 7 -18.66 14.71 19.74
C THR A 7 -17.14 14.89 19.76
N ASP A 8 -16.58 15.00 18.54
CA ASP A 8 -15.45 15.84 18.11
C ASP A 8 -14.15 15.14 17.64
N GLU A 9 -14.21 14.51 16.47
CA GLU A 9 -13.03 14.10 15.66
C GLU A 9 -12.62 15.15 14.60
N CYS A 10 -13.07 16.41 14.67
CA CYS A 10 -12.68 17.48 13.73
C CYS A 10 -12.73 18.86 14.42
N PHE A 11 -11.65 19.65 14.35
CA PHE A 11 -11.58 21.02 14.87
C PHE A 11 -11.53 22.04 13.73
N ILE A 12 -12.24 23.16 13.90
CA ILE A 12 -12.26 24.25 12.93
C ILE A 12 -11.05 25.15 13.16
N LEU A 13 -10.24 25.33 12.13
CA LEU A 13 -9.16 26.31 12.12
C LEU A 13 -9.73 27.72 11.95
N ASP A 14 -9.12 28.70 12.60
CA ASP A 14 -9.41 30.12 12.50
C ASP A 14 -8.70 30.82 11.32
N PHE A 15 -7.95 30.06 10.51
CA PHE A 15 -7.28 30.50 9.27
C PHE A 15 -7.22 29.38 8.23
N ASP A 16 -7.00 29.74 6.96
CA ASP A 16 -6.91 28.77 5.86
C ASP A 16 -5.47 28.21 5.72
N PRO A 17 -5.25 26.90 5.95
CA PRO A 17 -3.94 26.25 5.79
C PRO A 17 -3.40 26.18 4.36
N PHE A 18 -4.14 26.66 3.36
CA PHE A 18 -3.78 26.66 1.93
C PHE A 18 -3.58 28.06 1.32
N GLU A 19 -3.62 29.12 2.13
CA GLU A 19 -3.58 30.53 1.68
C GLU A 19 -2.33 30.93 0.84
N SER A 20 -1.27 30.11 0.83
CA SER A 20 -0.02 30.37 0.09
C SER A 20 0.21 29.45 -1.12
N LEU A 21 -0.73 28.55 -1.44
CA LEU A 21 -0.64 27.73 -2.65
C LEU A 21 -1.13 28.55 -3.85
N GLU A 22 -0.22 29.16 -4.62
CA GLU A 22 -0.56 29.74 -5.93
C GLU A 22 -0.81 28.62 -6.97
N VAL A 23 -1.91 27.88 -6.82
CA VAL A 23 -2.40 26.87 -7.79
C VAL A 23 -2.76 27.51 -9.14
N THR A 24 -2.92 28.84 -9.16
CA THR A 24 -3.31 29.71 -10.28
C THR A 24 -2.26 29.90 -11.38
N LYS A 25 -1.03 29.41 -11.22
CA LYS A 25 0.01 29.42 -12.27
C LYS A 25 0.08 28.12 -13.08
N LEU A 26 -0.76 27.15 -12.77
CA LEU A 26 -0.80 25.87 -13.48
C LEU A 26 -1.60 26.06 -14.78
N SER A 27 -0.89 26.36 -15.87
CA SER A 27 -1.44 26.21 -17.22
C SER A 27 -1.54 24.72 -17.51
N LEU A 28 -2.76 24.18 -17.44
CA LEU A 28 -3.05 22.82 -17.88
C LEU A 28 -3.11 22.87 -19.42
N ASP A 29 -2.05 22.45 -20.10
CA ASP A 29 -2.13 22.18 -21.54
C ASP A 29 -2.96 20.92 -21.75
N ASP A 30 -4.20 21.15 -22.13
CA ASP A 30 -5.20 20.15 -22.46
C ASP A 30 -4.88 19.55 -23.83
N ASN A 31 -4.17 18.43 -23.85
CA ASN A 31 -4.08 17.58 -25.05
C ASN A 31 -4.40 16.12 -24.71
N ASN A 32 -5.29 15.89 -23.74
CA ASN A 32 -5.83 14.57 -23.48
C ASN A 32 -7.24 14.67 -22.88
N ASP A 33 -8.22 14.84 -23.78
CA ASP A 33 -9.66 15.09 -23.52
C ASP A 33 -10.39 14.03 -22.65
N ASP A 34 -9.71 13.01 -22.11
CA ASP A 34 -10.33 11.87 -21.41
C ASP A 34 -9.96 11.76 -19.90
N ALA A 35 -9.25 12.74 -19.31
CA ALA A 35 -8.85 12.70 -17.90
C ALA A 35 -9.77 13.55 -16.99
N ASP A 36 -10.82 12.94 -16.44
CA ASP A 36 -11.80 13.61 -15.56
C ASP A 36 -11.20 14.17 -14.24
N LEU A 37 -10.02 13.73 -13.83
CA LEU A 37 -9.39 14.09 -12.56
C LEU A 37 -7.89 14.36 -12.71
N SER A 38 -7.43 15.48 -12.15
CA SER A 38 -6.02 15.89 -12.17
C SER A 38 -5.53 16.28 -10.77
N VAL A 39 -4.36 15.77 -10.39
CA VAL A 39 -3.70 16.12 -9.12
C VAL A 39 -2.86 17.38 -9.35
N VAL A 40 -3.28 18.50 -8.76
CA VAL A 40 -2.66 19.83 -8.97
C VAL A 40 -1.59 20.17 -7.93
N ALA A 41 -1.60 19.48 -6.79
CA ALA A 41 -0.61 19.62 -5.73
C ALA A 41 -0.58 18.36 -4.86
N GLU A 42 0.58 18.08 -4.27
CA GLU A 42 0.79 17.04 -3.27
C GLU A 42 1.49 17.67 -2.08
N LYS A 43 1.10 17.30 -0.85
CA LYS A 43 1.76 17.75 0.37
C LYS A 43 1.96 16.58 1.32
N GLY A 44 3.20 16.38 1.75
CA GLY A 44 3.56 15.32 2.70
C GLY A 44 3.77 13.94 2.07
N PRO A 45 4.00 12.90 2.90
CA PRO A 45 4.24 11.54 2.43
C PRO A 45 2.99 10.88 1.83
N VAL A 46 3.18 10.08 0.79
CA VAL A 46 2.11 9.36 0.09
C VAL A 46 2.18 7.87 0.42
N ALA A 47 1.09 7.32 0.98
CA ALA A 47 0.98 5.92 1.42
C ALA A 47 1.52 4.91 0.40
N CYS A 48 1.11 5.05 -0.86
CA CYS A 48 1.42 4.13 -1.95
C CYS A 48 2.77 4.38 -2.65
N ARG A 49 3.61 5.26 -2.09
CA ARG A 49 4.92 5.65 -2.63
C ARG A 49 6.02 5.60 -1.57
N ASP A 50 5.72 6.14 -0.39
CA ASP A 50 6.70 6.46 0.65
C ASP A 50 6.63 5.53 1.87
N TYR A 51 5.56 4.75 2.00
CA TYR A 51 5.39 3.74 3.07
C TYR A 51 5.30 2.32 2.50
N PRO A 52 5.49 1.27 3.31
CA PRO A 52 5.36 -0.10 2.85
C PRO A 52 3.97 -0.36 2.24
N HIS A 53 3.92 -0.77 0.98
CA HIS A 53 2.66 -0.99 0.25
C HIS A 53 2.71 -2.26 -0.60
N SER A 54 1.54 -2.83 -0.84
CA SER A 54 1.41 -3.95 -1.76
C SER A 54 1.75 -3.48 -3.16
N ARG A 55 2.39 -4.34 -3.95
CA ARG A 55 2.88 -3.93 -5.26
C ARG A 55 1.78 -3.46 -6.23
N HIS A 56 0.56 -4.00 -6.16
CA HIS A 56 -0.56 -3.53 -6.98
C HIS A 56 -1.01 -2.09 -6.67
N LEU A 57 -0.62 -1.54 -5.51
CA LEU A 57 -0.88 -0.15 -5.14
C LEU A 57 0.28 0.79 -5.48
N CYS A 58 1.42 0.29 -5.99
CA CYS A 58 2.62 1.11 -6.14
C CYS A 58 2.44 2.26 -7.15
N LEU A 59 2.57 3.50 -6.68
CA LEU A 59 2.50 4.68 -7.55
C LEU A 59 3.77 4.90 -8.38
N LYS A 60 4.94 4.41 -7.93
CA LYS A 60 6.19 4.46 -8.72
C LYS A 60 6.16 3.49 -9.91
N PHE A 61 5.48 2.35 -9.76
CA PHE A 61 5.37 1.32 -10.79
C PHE A 61 3.91 0.86 -10.95
N PRO A 62 3.03 1.71 -11.53
CA PRO A 62 1.63 1.39 -11.73
C PRO A 62 1.47 0.15 -12.64
N PHE A 63 0.46 -0.68 -12.38
CA PHE A 63 0.21 -1.89 -13.17
C PHE A 63 -0.20 -1.59 -14.60
N SER A 64 -0.89 -0.48 -14.83
CA SER A 64 -1.35 -0.06 -16.15
C SER A 64 -0.20 0.31 -17.10
N THR A 65 0.94 0.76 -16.58
CA THR A 65 2.03 1.33 -17.39
C THR A 65 3.37 0.62 -17.21
N THR A 66 3.52 -0.26 -16.22
CA THR A 66 4.80 -0.92 -15.92
C THR A 66 4.65 -2.43 -15.83
N PRO A 67 5.69 -3.20 -16.18
CA PRO A 67 5.68 -4.65 -16.01
C PRO A 67 5.37 -5.04 -14.58
N HIS A 68 4.54 -6.06 -14.39
CA HIS A 68 4.13 -6.50 -13.06
C HIS A 68 5.27 -7.10 -12.23
N GLN A 69 6.46 -7.34 -12.77
CA GLN A 69 7.63 -7.75 -11.99
C GLN A 69 8.42 -6.59 -11.36
N SER A 70 8.21 -5.36 -11.83
CA SER A 70 8.90 -4.17 -11.31
C SER A 70 8.46 -3.89 -9.87
N CYS A 71 9.35 -3.44 -8.99
CA CYS A 71 9.00 -3.06 -7.62
C CYS A 71 9.92 -1.95 -7.12
N CYS A 72 9.41 -1.13 -6.20
CA CYS A 72 10.22 -0.14 -5.51
C CYS A 72 10.65 -0.67 -4.13
N GLU A 73 11.54 0.07 -3.46
CA GLU A 73 12.09 -0.28 -2.15
C GLU A 73 11.03 -0.46 -1.06
N MET A 74 9.89 0.23 -1.18
CA MET A 74 8.77 0.13 -0.24
C MET A 74 7.74 -0.93 -0.62
N CYS A 75 7.90 -1.63 -1.75
CA CYS A 75 6.96 -2.67 -2.12
C CYS A 75 7.12 -3.92 -1.24
N PHE A 76 6.00 -4.54 -0.90
CA PHE A 76 5.96 -5.89 -0.36
C PHE A 76 5.13 -6.84 -1.24
N CYS A 77 5.46 -8.12 -1.15
CA CYS A 77 4.67 -9.19 -1.74
C CYS A 77 3.39 -9.40 -0.94
N TYR A 78 2.25 -9.12 -1.56
CA TYR A 78 0.94 -9.25 -0.92
C TYR A 78 0.67 -10.65 -0.34
N VAL A 79 1.05 -11.70 -1.09
CA VAL A 79 0.83 -13.09 -0.68
C VAL A 79 1.74 -13.51 0.49
N CYS A 80 3.00 -13.08 0.46
CA CYS A 80 4.00 -13.51 1.44
C CYS A 80 4.14 -12.56 2.62
N ASP A 81 3.65 -11.32 2.55
CA ASP A 81 3.90 -10.30 3.56
C ASP A 81 5.40 -10.14 3.85
N LEU A 82 6.20 -10.02 2.78
CA LEU A 82 7.66 -9.84 2.79
C LEU A 82 8.05 -8.77 1.79
N SER A 83 9.18 -8.09 2.02
CA SER A 83 9.75 -7.15 1.04
C SER A 83 9.84 -7.78 -0.35
N ALA A 84 9.41 -7.03 -1.36
CA ALA A 84 9.48 -7.47 -2.75
C ALA A 84 10.91 -7.26 -3.29
N PRO A 85 11.42 -8.17 -4.13
CA PRO A 85 10.78 -9.40 -4.58
C PRO A 85 10.90 -10.57 -3.58
N CYS A 86 9.84 -11.36 -3.42
CA CYS A 86 9.89 -12.61 -2.66
C CYS A 86 10.41 -13.79 -3.51
N LYS A 87 10.64 -14.96 -2.91
CA LYS A 87 11.09 -16.18 -3.61
C LYS A 87 10.21 -16.59 -4.82
N TYR A 88 8.90 -16.34 -4.74
CA TYR A 88 7.93 -16.74 -5.76
C TYR A 88 7.47 -15.56 -6.65
N TRP A 89 8.23 -14.46 -6.65
CA TRP A 89 7.85 -13.21 -7.30
C TRP A 89 7.45 -13.37 -8.77
N THR A 90 8.35 -13.95 -9.57
CA THR A 90 8.19 -14.14 -11.02
C THR A 90 7.98 -15.60 -11.40
N GLN A 91 7.39 -16.42 -10.51
CA GLN A 91 7.22 -17.84 -10.81
C GLN A 91 6.31 -18.07 -12.03
N PRO A 92 6.57 -19.07 -12.90
CA PRO A 92 5.85 -19.20 -14.17
C PRO A 92 4.35 -19.45 -14.06
N LEU A 93 3.91 -20.26 -13.10
CA LEU A 93 2.52 -20.72 -13.00
C LEU A 93 1.61 -19.72 -12.25
N ALA A 94 2.12 -19.07 -11.21
CA ALA A 94 1.32 -18.21 -10.34
C ALA A 94 2.16 -17.07 -9.75
N PRO A 95 2.75 -16.19 -10.59
CA PRO A 95 3.68 -15.15 -10.13
C PRO A 95 3.05 -14.28 -9.04
N HIS A 96 3.74 -14.13 -7.91
CA HIS A 96 3.25 -13.30 -6.80
C HIS A 96 3.26 -11.81 -7.14
N CYS A 97 4.02 -11.42 -8.16
CA CYS A 97 4.07 -10.04 -8.63
C CYS A 97 2.75 -9.57 -9.27
N ASN A 98 1.90 -10.51 -9.70
CA ASN A 98 0.53 -10.27 -10.19
C ASN A 98 -0.53 -10.28 -9.07
N ALA A 99 -0.14 -10.42 -7.80
CA ALA A 99 -1.11 -10.50 -6.72
C ALA A 99 -1.72 -9.14 -6.41
N ASP A 100 -3.03 -9.06 -6.59
CA ASP A 100 -3.92 -7.99 -6.15
C ASP A 100 -4.70 -8.43 -4.89
N SER A 101 -5.51 -7.52 -4.34
CA SER A 101 -6.40 -7.80 -3.20
C SER A 101 -7.65 -8.60 -3.58
N ASN A 102 -7.57 -9.47 -4.59
CA ASN A 102 -8.69 -10.34 -4.92
C ASN A 102 -8.83 -11.46 -3.88
N ASN A 103 -10.05 -11.94 -3.68
CA ASN A 103 -10.42 -12.94 -2.65
C ASN A 103 -9.50 -14.17 -2.62
N TYR A 104 -9.10 -14.68 -3.78
CA TYR A 104 -8.19 -15.82 -3.88
C TYR A 104 -6.80 -15.53 -3.27
N ARG A 105 -6.27 -14.33 -3.46
CA ARG A 105 -4.95 -13.94 -2.95
C ARG A 105 -5.00 -13.66 -1.45
N GLU A 106 -6.12 -13.14 -0.95
CA GLU A 106 -6.39 -12.98 0.47
C GLU A 106 -6.35 -14.31 1.23
N GLU A 107 -7.01 -15.34 0.69
CA GLU A 107 -6.99 -16.68 1.27
C GLU A 107 -5.56 -17.25 1.32
N GLN A 108 -4.77 -17.09 0.25
CA GLN A 108 -3.37 -17.51 0.22
C GLN A 108 -2.52 -16.78 1.27
N ARG A 109 -2.72 -15.47 1.42
CA ARG A 109 -2.05 -14.66 2.45
C ARG A 109 -2.40 -15.15 3.85
N ASN A 110 -3.69 -15.37 4.13
CA ASN A 110 -4.16 -15.84 5.43
C ASN A 110 -3.63 -17.22 5.79
N MET A 111 -3.60 -18.15 4.81
CA MET A 111 -2.96 -19.46 5.00
C MET A 111 -1.46 -19.34 5.28
N GLN A 112 -0.75 -18.43 4.61
CA GLN A 112 0.67 -18.21 4.85
C GLN A 112 0.94 -17.63 6.24
N LEU A 113 0.09 -16.71 6.71
CA LEU A 113 0.17 -16.14 8.06
C LEU A 113 -0.10 -17.18 9.13
N GLN A 114 -1.13 -18.02 8.97
CA GLN A 114 -1.41 -19.12 9.89
C GLN A 114 -0.22 -20.07 10.01
N LYS A 115 0.40 -20.46 8.88
CA LYS A 115 1.61 -21.29 8.88
C LYS A 115 2.76 -20.65 9.65
N ARG A 116 2.99 -19.34 9.47
CA ARG A 116 4.04 -18.61 10.21
C ARG A 116 3.77 -18.57 11.70
N LEU A 117 2.52 -18.35 12.11
CA LEU A 117 2.14 -18.36 13.52
C LEU A 117 2.35 -19.74 14.13
N THR A 118 1.95 -20.81 13.44
CA THR A 118 2.20 -22.17 13.91
C THR A 118 3.70 -22.48 13.99
N ASP A 119 4.48 -22.13 12.97
CA ASP A 119 5.93 -22.35 12.96
C ASP A 119 6.61 -21.57 14.09
N ALA A 120 6.22 -20.31 14.32
CA ALA A 120 6.72 -19.51 15.43
C ALA A 120 6.40 -20.15 16.79
N SER A 121 5.17 -20.64 16.98
CA SER A 121 4.80 -21.40 18.19
C SER A 121 5.67 -22.64 18.37
N PHE A 122 5.91 -23.42 17.31
CA PHE A 122 6.80 -24.58 17.38
C PHE A 122 8.26 -24.21 17.68
N THR A 123 8.75 -23.05 17.21
CA THR A 123 10.11 -22.58 17.53
C THR A 123 10.25 -22.09 18.97
N LEU A 124 9.20 -21.49 19.54
CA LEU A 124 9.16 -21.10 20.96
C LEU A 124 9.11 -22.34 21.86
N ASP A 125 8.32 -23.36 21.51
CA ASP A 125 8.21 -24.61 22.26
C ASP A 125 9.50 -25.45 22.23
N ARG A 126 10.31 -25.30 21.17
CA ARG A 126 11.57 -26.03 21.02
C ARG A 126 12.78 -25.37 21.67
N GLY A 127 12.62 -24.22 22.32
CA GLY A 127 13.64 -23.61 23.17
C GLY A 127 14.97 -23.38 22.45
N ILE A 128 15.23 -22.13 22.07
CA ILE A 128 16.56 -21.67 21.76
C ILE A 128 17.47 -22.00 22.97
N HIS A 129 18.29 -23.04 22.87
CA HIS A 129 19.48 -23.20 23.71
C HIS A 129 20.50 -22.17 23.23
N ILE A 130 20.38 -20.95 23.73
CA ILE A 130 21.47 -19.98 23.69
C ILE A 130 22.53 -20.54 24.64
N ARG A 131 23.70 -20.87 24.08
CA ARG A 131 24.86 -21.36 24.83
C ARG A 131 25.36 -20.31 25.82
#